data_AF-A0A377K135-F1
#
_entry.id   AF-A0A377K135-F1
#
_cell.length_a   1.000
_cell.length_b   1.000
_cell.length_c   1.000
_cell.angle_alpha   90.00
_cell.angle_beta   90.00
_cell.angle_gamma   90.00
#
_symmetry.space_group_name_H-M   'P 1'
#
loop_
_entity.id
_entity.type
_entity.pdbx_description
1 polymer ?
#
loop_
_entity_poly.entity_id
_entity_poly.type
_entity_poly.pdbx_seq_one_letter_code
_entity_poly.pdbx_strand_id
1 'polypeptide(L)'
;MAVFGNKQDVLEEPMAAFLTSKLGGIPVKVSLSREECFLATRTRHAFTIDGQMGVNRDGTLKGYSLDVLSNTGAYASHGHSIASAGGNKVAYLYPRCAYAYSSKTCYTNLPSAGAMRGYGAPQVVFAVESMLDDAATALGIDPVEIRLRNAAREGDANPLTGKRIYSAGLPECLEKGRKIFEWEKRRAECQNQQGNLRRGVGVACFSYTSNTWPVGVEIAGARLLMNQDGTINVQSGATEIGQGADTVFSQMVAETVGVSGQRCPRNFDTRHRRYTIRPRRICLTSELCCRACAAQCGTVIKRENHRSRRSHATSVSDESDPDKRPYRAG
;
A
#
# COMPACT_ATOMS: atom_id res chain seq x y z
N MET A 1 11.35 -2.57 15.79
CA MET A 1 11.58 -1.50 14.78
C MET A 1 10.62 -1.72 13.63
N ALA A 2 9.80 -0.72 13.30
CA ALA A 2 8.75 -0.84 12.28
C ALA A 2 9.31 -0.92 10.85
N VAL A 3 8.63 -1.68 9.99
CA VAL A 3 9.17 -2.16 8.71
C VAL A 3 9.26 -1.08 7.63
N PHE A 4 8.22 -0.24 7.46
CA PHE A 4 8.12 0.96 6.59
C PHE A 4 8.79 0.94 5.19
N GLY A 5 9.12 -0.23 4.64
CA GLY A 5 9.85 -0.44 3.39
C GLY A 5 11.33 -0.80 3.57
N ASN A 6 11.96 -0.46 4.70
CA ASN A 6 13.39 -0.71 4.92
C ASN A 6 13.72 -2.22 4.92
N LYS A 7 12.86 -3.04 5.55
CA LYS A 7 13.01 -4.52 5.57
C LYS A 7 12.38 -5.21 4.35
N GLN A 8 12.34 -4.51 3.22
CA GLN A 8 11.87 -5.08 1.98
C GLN A 8 12.99 -5.84 1.28
N ASP A 9 14.21 -5.30 1.32
CA ASP A 9 15.41 -6.00 0.85
C ASP A 9 15.82 -7.11 1.82
N VAL A 10 16.52 -8.10 1.28
CA VAL A 10 17.20 -9.14 2.05
C VAL A 10 18.57 -8.59 2.46
N LEU A 11 18.79 -8.41 3.76
CA LEU A 11 19.97 -7.70 4.29
C LEU A 11 20.74 -8.59 5.27
N GLU A 12 20.15 -8.85 6.44
CA GLU A 12 20.77 -9.65 7.51
C GLU A 12 20.62 -11.16 7.31
N GLU A 13 19.60 -11.60 6.57
CA GLU A 13 19.23 -13.01 6.44
C GLU A 13 20.32 -13.87 5.78
N PRO A 14 21.01 -13.41 4.71
CA PRO A 14 22.08 -14.19 4.08
C PRO A 14 23.28 -14.37 5.02
N MET A 15 23.58 -13.37 5.85
CA MET A 15 24.65 -13.44 6.84
C MET A 15 24.32 -14.47 7.92
N ALA A 16 23.11 -14.44 8.47
CA ALA A 16 22.66 -15.43 9.46
C ALA A 16 22.67 -16.86 8.89
N ALA A 17 22.20 -17.02 7.64
CA ALA A 17 22.21 -18.31 6.95
C ALA A 17 23.63 -18.85 6.71
N PHE A 18 24.55 -17.98 6.27
CA PHE A 18 25.94 -18.35 6.05
C PHE A 18 26.65 -18.77 7.35
N LEU A 19 26.50 -17.99 8.42
CA LEU A 19 27.11 -18.31 9.72
C LEU A 19 26.56 -19.63 10.30
N THR A 20 25.25 -19.84 10.23
CA THR A 20 24.61 -21.10 10.64
C THR A 20 25.19 -22.29 9.87
N SER A 21 25.39 -22.16 8.55
CA SER A 21 25.99 -23.21 7.72
C SER A 21 27.44 -23.49 8.10
N LYS A 22 28.26 -22.46 8.37
CA LYS A 22 29.67 -22.63 8.76
C LYS A 22 29.85 -23.23 10.15
N LEU A 23 28.89 -23.04 11.04
CA LEU A 23 28.91 -23.57 12.41
C LEU A 23 28.23 -24.95 12.53
N GLY A 24 28.05 -25.68 11.44
CA GLY A 24 27.49 -27.03 11.47
C GLY A 24 25.99 -27.09 11.82
N GLY A 25 25.23 -26.03 11.52
CA GLY A 25 23.79 -25.96 11.75
C GLY A 25 23.39 -25.33 13.09
N ILE A 26 24.34 -24.77 13.85
CA ILE A 26 24.04 -24.05 15.09
C ILE A 26 23.19 -22.81 14.78
N PRO A 27 22.04 -22.60 15.45
CA PRO A 27 21.20 -21.41 15.24
C PRO A 27 21.93 -20.11 15.58
N VAL A 28 21.97 -19.18 14.62
CA VAL A 28 22.57 -17.85 14.81
C VAL A 28 21.49 -16.77 14.84
N LYS A 29 21.57 -15.87 15.82
CA LYS A 29 20.72 -14.67 15.91
C LYS A 29 21.53 -13.42 15.60
N VAL A 30 21.10 -12.66 14.61
CA VAL A 30 21.64 -11.34 14.28
C VAL A 30 20.67 -10.28 14.80
N SER A 31 21.16 -9.33 15.58
CA SER A 31 20.38 -8.20 16.08
C SER A 31 21.21 -6.95 15.96
N LEU A 32 20.72 -5.96 15.21
CA LEU A 32 21.39 -4.68 15.05
C LEU A 32 21.03 -3.74 16.19
N SER A 33 22.00 -2.93 16.62
CA SER A 33 21.77 -1.75 17.46
C SER A 33 20.97 -0.69 16.69
N ARG A 34 20.53 0.38 17.37
CA ARG A 34 19.81 1.48 16.72
C ARG A 34 20.70 2.21 15.72
N GLU A 35 21.96 2.43 16.07
CA GLU A 35 22.98 3.10 15.27
C GLU A 35 23.33 2.26 14.06
N GLU A 36 23.54 0.95 14.26
CA GLU A 36 23.78 0.00 13.17
C GLU A 36 22.61 -0.06 12.21
N CYS A 37 21.36 0.05 12.70
CA CYS A 37 20.20 0.15 11.82
C CYS A 37 20.32 1.35 10.86
N PHE A 38 20.81 2.51 11.28
CA PHE A 38 20.93 3.67 10.37
C PHE A 38 22.04 3.53 9.32
N LEU A 39 23.10 2.78 9.65
CA LEU A 39 24.27 2.61 8.79
C LEU A 39 24.18 1.38 7.87
N ALA A 40 23.68 0.27 8.40
CA ALA A 40 23.72 -1.04 7.75
C ALA A 40 22.39 -1.44 7.06
N THR A 41 21.33 -0.65 7.21
CA THR A 41 20.04 -0.91 6.56
C THR A 41 19.70 0.14 5.49
N ARG A 42 18.44 0.19 5.04
CA ARG A 42 18.01 1.06 3.95
C ARG A 42 17.42 2.38 4.44
N THR A 43 17.89 3.48 3.87
CA THR A 43 17.33 4.82 4.09
C THR A 43 16.46 5.27 2.93
N ARG A 44 15.76 6.40 3.07
CA ARG A 44 15.03 7.01 1.95
C ARG A 44 16.02 7.66 0.99
N HIS A 45 15.74 7.54 -0.31
CA HIS A 45 16.49 8.26 -1.34
C HIS A 45 16.34 9.77 -1.17
N ALA A 46 17.47 10.47 -1.13
CA ALA A 46 17.53 11.93 -1.24
C ALA A 46 17.34 12.32 -2.70
N PHE A 47 16.43 13.25 -2.95
CA PHE A 47 16.11 13.76 -4.28
C PHE A 47 16.49 15.24 -4.34
N THR A 48 17.20 15.63 -5.40
CA THR A 48 17.33 17.01 -5.85
C THR A 48 16.46 17.14 -7.09
N ILE A 49 15.58 18.14 -7.11
CA ILE A 49 14.56 18.28 -8.16
C ILE A 49 14.65 19.70 -8.71
N ASP A 50 14.95 19.80 -10.00
CA ASP A 50 14.85 21.04 -10.77
C ASP A 50 13.53 21.02 -11.54
N GLY A 51 12.63 21.95 -11.20
CA GLY A 51 11.26 21.98 -11.70
C GLY A 51 10.91 23.28 -12.41
N GLN A 52 10.11 23.18 -13.46
CA GLN A 52 9.50 24.32 -14.15
C GLN A 52 8.00 24.09 -14.29
N MET A 53 7.19 25.13 -14.04
CA MET A 53 5.73 25.07 -14.16
C MET A 53 5.21 26.25 -14.98
N GLY A 54 4.34 25.96 -15.94
CA GLY A 54 3.59 26.94 -16.71
C GLY A 54 2.14 26.98 -16.25
N VAL A 55 1.71 28.13 -15.71
CA VAL A 55 0.33 28.37 -15.27
C VAL A 55 -0.18 29.64 -15.95
N ASN A 56 -1.41 29.60 -16.44
CA ASN A 56 -2.09 30.78 -16.98
C ASN A 56 -2.49 31.76 -15.85
N ARG A 57 -2.82 33.01 -16.21
CA ARG A 57 -3.33 34.02 -15.26
C ARG A 57 -4.64 33.61 -14.56
N ASP A 58 -5.43 32.76 -15.21
CA ASP A 58 -6.64 32.16 -14.65
C ASP A 58 -6.34 30.93 -13.76
N GLY A 59 -5.09 30.65 -13.42
CA GLY A 59 -4.71 29.50 -12.58
C GLY A 59 -4.80 28.14 -13.26
N THR A 60 -5.09 28.07 -14.57
CA THR A 60 -5.03 26.79 -15.30
C THR A 60 -3.59 26.36 -15.55
N LEU A 61 -3.25 25.17 -15.09
CA LEU A 61 -1.94 24.54 -15.30
C LEU A 61 -1.82 24.08 -16.75
N LYS A 62 -0.82 24.59 -17.47
CA LYS A 62 -0.54 24.23 -18.87
C LYS A 62 0.48 23.12 -18.99
N GLY A 63 1.46 23.09 -18.10
CA GLY A 63 2.37 21.98 -18.01
C GLY A 63 3.45 22.18 -16.96
N TYR A 64 4.16 21.10 -16.66
CA TYR A 64 5.34 21.15 -15.81
C TYR A 64 6.37 20.11 -16.24
N SER A 65 7.64 20.46 -16.01
CA SER A 65 8.80 19.64 -16.28
C SER A 65 9.60 19.46 -15.00
N LEU A 66 10.06 18.24 -14.73
CA LEU A 66 10.88 17.92 -13.56
C LEU A 66 12.13 17.14 -14.02
N ASP A 67 13.31 17.61 -13.65
CA ASP A 67 14.55 16.83 -13.70
C ASP A 67 14.96 16.43 -12.29
N VAL A 68 15.07 15.12 -12.06
CA VAL A 68 15.25 14.54 -10.73
C VAL A 68 16.57 13.82 -10.63
N LEU A 69 17.43 14.27 -9.73
CA LEU A 69 18.63 13.53 -9.31
C LEU A 69 18.34 12.77 -8.00
N SER A 70 18.35 11.45 -8.08
CA SER A 70 18.15 10.54 -6.95
C SER A 70 19.47 9.96 -6.47
N ASN A 71 19.82 10.14 -5.20
CA ASN A 71 20.98 9.49 -4.60
C ASN A 71 20.59 8.13 -4.01
N THR A 72 21.20 7.04 -4.51
CA THR A 72 20.96 5.66 -4.04
C THR A 72 21.98 5.15 -3.01
N GLY A 73 23.02 5.93 -2.73
CA GLY A 73 24.18 5.46 -1.95
C GLY A 73 25.02 4.45 -2.75
N ALA A 74 25.70 3.55 -2.04
CA ALA A 74 26.71 2.67 -2.64
C ALA A 74 26.17 1.59 -3.59
N TYR A 75 24.92 1.13 -3.39
CA TYR A 75 24.35 -0.01 -4.13
C TYR A 75 23.02 0.29 -4.79
N ALA A 76 22.69 -0.49 -5.83
CA ALA A 76 21.58 -0.21 -6.74
C ALA A 76 20.21 -0.32 -6.07
N SER A 77 20.01 -1.35 -5.24
CA SER A 77 18.81 -1.52 -4.41
C SER A 77 17.54 -1.24 -5.24
N HIS A 78 16.70 -0.32 -4.77
CA HIS A 78 15.49 0.15 -5.42
C HIS A 78 15.65 1.48 -6.19
N GLY A 79 16.88 1.94 -6.45
CA GLY A 79 17.17 3.30 -6.93
C GLY A 79 16.42 3.72 -8.19
N HIS A 80 16.63 3.03 -9.30
CA HIS A 80 15.96 3.34 -10.59
C HIS A 80 14.43 3.20 -10.48
N SER A 81 13.96 2.20 -9.72
CA SER A 81 12.54 1.94 -9.54
C SER A 81 11.83 3.03 -8.72
N ILE A 82 12.51 3.62 -7.73
CA ILE A 82 11.94 4.68 -6.88
C ILE A 82 11.84 6.00 -7.62
N ALA A 83 12.87 6.37 -8.40
CA ALA A 83 12.82 7.54 -9.26
C ALA A 83 11.68 7.44 -10.29
N SER A 84 11.63 6.33 -11.02
CA SER A 84 10.56 6.08 -12.01
C SER A 84 9.15 6.07 -11.39
N ALA A 85 9.00 5.49 -10.19
CA ALA A 85 7.71 5.46 -9.50
C ALA A 85 7.25 6.84 -9.04
N GLY A 86 8.16 7.75 -8.67
CA GLY A 86 7.83 9.12 -8.30
C GLY A 86 7.15 9.88 -9.44
N GLY A 87 7.74 9.84 -10.63
CA GLY A 87 7.17 10.47 -11.84
C GLY A 87 5.83 9.87 -12.26
N ASN A 88 5.73 8.54 -12.31
CA ASN A 88 4.49 7.87 -12.70
C ASN A 88 3.30 8.17 -11.77
N LYS A 89 3.56 8.34 -10.47
CA LYS A 89 2.50 8.58 -9.47
C LYS A 89 1.98 10.02 -9.50
N VAL A 90 2.88 11.01 -9.67
CA VAL A 90 2.48 12.42 -9.68
C VAL A 90 1.65 12.80 -10.90
N ALA A 91 1.85 12.11 -12.03
CA ALA A 91 1.12 12.35 -13.28
C ALA A 91 -0.42 12.20 -13.15
N TYR A 92 -0.91 11.48 -12.14
CA TYR A 92 -2.34 11.36 -11.87
C TYR A 92 -2.94 12.55 -11.10
N LEU A 93 -2.13 13.42 -10.50
CA LEU A 93 -2.62 14.50 -9.64
C LEU A 93 -3.27 15.62 -10.48
N TYR A 94 -2.58 16.01 -11.56
CA TYR A 94 -2.96 17.09 -12.47
C TYR A 94 -2.84 16.60 -13.93
N PRO A 95 -3.78 15.79 -14.43
CA PRO A 95 -3.64 15.09 -15.71
C PRO A 95 -3.88 15.98 -16.94
N ARG A 96 -4.57 17.12 -16.78
CA ARG A 96 -4.97 18.02 -17.87
C ARG A 96 -3.89 19.03 -18.26
N CYS A 97 -2.63 18.63 -18.25
CA CYS A 97 -1.50 19.49 -18.58
C CYS A 97 -0.37 18.72 -19.28
N ALA A 98 0.53 19.42 -19.96
CA ALA A 98 1.73 18.83 -20.52
C ALA A 98 2.68 18.40 -19.41
N TYR A 99 3.22 17.18 -19.51
CA TYR A 99 4.05 16.59 -18.45
C TYR A 99 5.37 16.10 -19.03
N ALA A 100 6.48 16.57 -18.45
CA ALA A 100 7.82 16.09 -18.76
C ALA A 100 8.52 15.66 -17.47
N TYR A 101 9.18 14.50 -17.51
CA TYR A 101 9.89 13.95 -16.37
C TYR A 101 11.18 13.27 -16.81
N SER A 102 12.30 13.75 -16.29
CA SER A 102 13.61 13.14 -16.40
C SER A 102 14.06 12.71 -15.00
N SER A 103 14.72 11.56 -14.91
CA SER A 103 15.36 11.18 -13.65
C SER A 103 16.66 10.44 -13.87
N LYS A 104 17.66 10.76 -13.04
CA LYS A 104 18.96 10.10 -12.98
C LYS A 104 19.17 9.58 -11.56
N THR A 105 19.62 8.34 -11.45
CA THR A 105 20.02 7.77 -10.16
C THR A 105 21.54 7.71 -10.09
N CYS A 106 22.14 8.31 -9.06
CA CYS A 106 23.59 8.31 -8.86
C CYS A 106 24.00 7.42 -7.69
N TYR A 107 25.15 6.76 -7.86
CA TYR A 107 25.83 6.02 -6.82
C TYR A 107 26.79 6.93 -6.06
N THR A 108 26.82 6.81 -4.75
CA THR A 108 27.70 7.60 -3.87
C THR A 108 28.28 6.73 -2.77
N ASN A 109 29.28 7.22 -2.04
CA ASN A 109 29.88 6.51 -0.90
C ASN A 109 29.04 6.58 0.40
N LEU A 110 27.75 6.94 0.30
CA LEU A 110 26.83 7.00 1.43
C LEU A 110 26.14 5.64 1.66
N PRO A 111 25.56 5.42 2.87
CA PRO A 111 24.71 4.26 3.13
C PRO A 111 23.64 4.08 2.05
N SER A 112 23.38 2.82 1.70
CA SER A 112 22.48 2.51 0.58
C SER A 112 21.04 2.85 0.90
N ALA A 113 20.42 3.61 0.01
CA ALA A 113 19.00 3.90 0.07
C ALA A 113 18.18 2.72 -0.47
N GLY A 114 16.91 2.67 -0.09
CA GLY A 114 15.99 1.64 -0.57
C GLY A 114 14.54 2.06 -0.41
N ALA A 115 13.68 1.05 -0.38
CA ALA A 115 12.24 1.28 -0.26
C ALA A 115 11.91 1.96 1.07
N MET A 116 11.09 3.01 1.00
CA MET A 116 10.46 3.61 2.18
C MET A 116 9.03 4.02 1.82
N ARG A 117 8.13 4.07 2.81
CA ARG A 117 6.70 4.40 2.62
C ARG A 117 6.51 5.60 1.69
N GLY A 118 5.66 5.42 0.67
CA GLY A 118 5.42 6.38 -0.41
C GLY A 118 6.28 6.14 -1.67
N TYR A 119 7.41 5.43 -1.57
CA TYR A 119 8.15 4.90 -2.72
C TYR A 119 8.33 5.93 -3.86
N GLY A 120 9.04 7.02 -3.57
CA GLY A 120 9.36 8.12 -4.50
C GLY A 120 8.28 9.19 -4.65
N ALA A 121 7.00 8.88 -4.40
CA ALA A 121 5.91 9.84 -4.58
C ALA A 121 6.01 11.06 -3.64
N PRO A 122 6.29 10.92 -2.33
CA PRO A 122 6.36 12.07 -1.44
C PRO A 122 7.38 13.12 -1.90
N GLN A 123 8.54 12.69 -2.40
CA GLN A 123 9.59 13.61 -2.85
C GLN A 123 9.14 14.42 -4.07
N VAL A 124 8.52 13.78 -5.05
CA VAL A 124 8.09 14.44 -6.29
C VAL A 124 6.83 15.29 -6.07
N VAL A 125 5.87 14.78 -5.28
CA VAL A 125 4.64 15.53 -4.95
C VAL A 125 4.97 16.77 -4.15
N PHE A 126 5.93 16.70 -3.21
CA PHE A 126 6.38 17.89 -2.48
C PHE A 126 6.83 19.00 -3.44
N ALA A 127 7.71 18.68 -4.42
CA ALA A 127 8.17 19.69 -5.38
C ALA A 127 7.04 20.27 -6.23
N VAL A 128 6.15 19.43 -6.76
CA VAL A 128 5.01 19.88 -7.59
C VAL A 128 4.03 20.74 -6.79
N GLU A 129 3.70 20.34 -5.57
CA GLU A 129 2.80 21.09 -4.70
C GLU A 129 3.41 22.42 -4.25
N SER A 130 4.72 22.46 -3.97
CA SER A 130 5.43 23.71 -3.67
C SER A 130 5.40 24.67 -4.87
N MET A 131 5.71 24.19 -6.07
CA MET A 131 5.65 25.00 -7.30
C MET A 131 4.23 25.53 -7.57
N LEU A 132 3.20 24.73 -7.29
CA LEU A 132 1.81 25.15 -7.44
C LEU A 132 1.40 26.19 -6.40
N ASP A 133 1.93 26.10 -5.17
CA ASP A 133 1.68 27.08 -4.11
C ASP A 133 2.37 28.42 -4.39
N ASP A 134 3.59 28.38 -4.92
CA ASP A 134 4.30 29.57 -5.41
C ASP A 134 3.53 30.24 -6.55
N ALA A 135 2.99 29.45 -7.49
CA ALA A 135 2.14 29.97 -8.56
C ALA A 135 0.83 30.57 -8.03
N ALA A 136 0.18 29.94 -7.05
CA ALA A 136 -1.02 30.46 -6.41
C ALA A 136 -0.75 31.83 -5.76
N THR A 137 0.39 31.95 -5.07
CA THR A 137 0.86 33.18 -4.41
C THR A 137 1.13 34.27 -5.44
N ALA A 138 1.88 33.97 -6.50
CA ALA A 138 2.21 34.93 -7.56
C ALA A 138 0.98 35.46 -8.31
N LEU A 139 -0.06 34.62 -8.47
CA LEU A 139 -1.30 34.98 -9.16
C LEU A 139 -2.38 35.56 -8.23
N GLY A 140 -2.17 35.54 -6.90
CA GLY A 140 -3.18 35.94 -5.92
C GLY A 140 -4.41 35.02 -5.90
N ILE A 141 -4.27 33.77 -6.36
CA ILE A 141 -5.36 32.79 -6.39
C ILE A 141 -5.38 32.00 -5.08
N ASP A 142 -6.55 31.62 -4.61
CA ASP A 142 -6.66 30.75 -3.44
C ASP A 142 -6.00 29.37 -3.70
N PRO A 143 -5.14 28.87 -2.78
CA PRO A 143 -4.45 27.59 -2.92
C PRO A 143 -5.37 26.37 -3.08
N VAL A 144 -6.59 26.40 -2.54
CA VAL A 144 -7.58 25.33 -2.73
C VAL A 144 -8.23 25.46 -4.11
N GLU A 145 -8.56 26.68 -4.53
CA GLU A 145 -9.17 26.95 -5.84
C GLU A 145 -8.29 26.52 -7.01
N ILE A 146 -7.00 26.87 -6.99
CA ILE A 146 -6.07 26.47 -8.06
C ILE A 146 -5.95 24.94 -8.15
N ARG A 147 -6.00 24.24 -7.01
CA ARG A 147 -5.98 22.77 -6.96
C ARG A 147 -7.27 22.18 -7.49
N LEU A 148 -8.44 22.69 -7.08
CA LEU A 148 -9.75 22.25 -7.59
C LEU A 148 -9.89 22.43 -9.11
N ARG A 149 -9.33 23.52 -9.64
CA ARG A 149 -9.35 23.83 -11.08
C ARG A 149 -8.55 22.79 -11.88
N ASN A 150 -7.42 22.32 -11.35
CA ASN A 150 -6.49 21.45 -12.05
C ASN A 150 -6.60 19.96 -11.66
N ALA A 151 -7.22 19.63 -10.53
CA ALA A 151 -7.32 18.27 -10.00
C ALA A 151 -7.95 17.31 -11.01
N ALA A 152 -7.46 16.07 -11.00
CA ALA A 152 -8.02 14.98 -11.79
C ALA A 152 -9.53 14.83 -11.59
N ARG A 153 -10.22 14.55 -12.70
CA ARG A 153 -11.65 14.23 -12.75
C ARG A 153 -11.87 12.87 -13.39
N GLU A 154 -13.05 12.32 -13.17
CA GLU A 154 -13.48 11.11 -13.86
C GLU A 154 -13.43 11.31 -15.38
N GLY A 155 -12.92 10.31 -16.10
CA GLY A 155 -12.75 10.34 -17.55
C GLY A 155 -11.41 10.91 -18.03
N ASP A 156 -10.68 11.67 -17.19
CA ASP A 156 -9.33 12.13 -17.51
C ASP A 156 -8.39 10.95 -17.78
N ALA A 157 -7.40 11.16 -18.63
CA ALA A 157 -6.37 10.17 -18.93
C ALA A 157 -5.03 10.58 -18.31
N ASN A 158 -4.31 9.59 -17.79
CA ASN A 158 -2.94 9.81 -17.35
C ASN A 158 -2.04 10.15 -18.55
N PRO A 159 -1.27 11.25 -18.53
CA PRO A 159 -0.52 11.72 -19.69
C PRO A 159 0.64 10.80 -20.10
N LEU A 160 1.15 9.96 -19.20
CA LEU A 160 2.23 9.00 -19.49
C LEU A 160 1.71 7.66 -20.02
N THR A 161 0.62 7.16 -19.42
CA THR A 161 0.16 5.78 -19.65
C THR A 161 -1.10 5.69 -20.51
N GLY A 162 -1.77 6.82 -20.75
CA GLY A 162 -3.06 6.87 -21.44
C GLY A 162 -4.23 6.23 -20.67
N LYS A 163 -3.99 5.73 -19.44
CA LYS A 163 -5.00 5.05 -18.64
C LYS A 163 -6.04 6.05 -18.14
N ARG A 164 -7.31 5.70 -18.33
CA ARG A 164 -8.45 6.50 -17.87
C ARG A 164 -8.60 6.41 -16.35
N ILE A 165 -9.00 7.53 -15.75
CA ILE A 165 -9.40 7.65 -14.36
C ILE A 165 -10.90 7.33 -14.29
N TYR A 166 -11.24 6.20 -13.66
CA TYR A 166 -12.63 5.75 -13.54
C TYR A 166 -13.37 6.34 -12.34
N SER A 167 -12.64 6.83 -11.35
CA SER A 167 -13.22 7.52 -10.19
C SER A 167 -12.22 8.55 -9.66
N ALA A 168 -12.73 9.71 -9.24
CA ALA A 168 -11.90 10.83 -8.80
C ALA A 168 -12.52 11.53 -7.59
N GLY A 169 -12.19 11.05 -6.38
CA GLY A 169 -12.67 11.64 -5.12
C GLY A 169 -11.85 12.86 -4.63
N LEU A 170 -10.75 13.21 -5.31
CA LEU A 170 -9.86 14.28 -4.86
C LEU A 170 -10.56 15.66 -4.76
N PRO A 171 -11.37 16.10 -5.76
CA PRO A 171 -12.10 17.36 -5.64
C PRO A 171 -13.08 17.37 -4.46
N GLU A 172 -13.80 16.26 -4.24
CA GLU A 172 -14.72 16.12 -3.11
C GLU A 172 -14.00 16.16 -1.75
N CYS A 173 -12.82 15.53 -1.66
CA CYS A 173 -11.96 15.59 -0.48
C CYS A 173 -11.49 17.02 -0.20
N LEU A 174 -11.11 17.77 -1.24
CA LEU A 174 -10.72 19.18 -1.10
C LEU A 174 -11.87 20.05 -0.62
N GLU A 175 -13.06 19.92 -1.23
CA GLU A 175 -14.23 20.69 -0.80
C GLU A 175 -14.69 20.35 0.62
N LYS A 176 -14.73 19.05 0.97
CA LYS A 176 -15.07 18.61 2.33
C LYS A 176 -14.02 19.08 3.33
N GLY A 177 -12.74 18.94 3.01
CA GLY A 177 -11.63 19.41 3.83
C GLY A 177 -11.69 20.91 4.07
N ARG A 178 -11.95 21.70 3.02
CA ARG A 178 -12.13 23.15 3.08
C ARG A 178 -13.24 23.56 4.07
N LYS A 179 -14.39 22.87 4.01
CA LYS A 179 -15.54 23.12 4.90
C LYS A 179 -15.24 22.73 6.35
N ILE A 180 -14.76 21.50 6.58
CA ILE A 180 -14.51 20.96 7.93
C ILE A 180 -13.39 21.73 8.64
N PHE A 181 -12.38 22.18 7.89
CA PHE A 181 -11.26 22.94 8.43
C PHE A 181 -11.58 24.43 8.66
N GLU A 182 -12.73 24.92 8.20
CA GLU A 182 -13.10 26.35 8.20
C GLU A 182 -12.05 27.20 7.44
N TRP A 183 -11.66 26.77 6.24
CA TRP A 183 -10.52 27.32 5.49
C TRP A 183 -10.52 28.85 5.38
N GLU A 184 -11.64 29.45 5.01
CA GLU A 184 -11.78 30.90 4.84
C GLU A 184 -11.48 31.65 6.13
N LYS A 185 -12.07 31.19 7.23
CA LYS A 185 -11.89 31.79 8.55
C LYS A 185 -10.44 31.67 9.01
N ARG A 186 -9.87 30.46 8.93
CA ARG A 186 -8.48 30.20 9.34
C ARG A 186 -7.46 30.95 8.49
N ARG A 187 -7.72 31.08 7.18
CA ARG A 187 -6.87 31.85 6.27
C ARG A 187 -6.94 33.35 6.59
N ALA A 188 -8.13 33.88 6.87
CA ALA A 188 -8.30 35.27 7.30
C ALA A 188 -7.61 35.56 8.64
N GLU A 189 -7.70 34.64 9.62
CA GLU A 189 -6.97 34.74 10.90
C GLU A 189 -5.45 34.80 10.70
N CYS A 190 -4.93 34.18 9.63
CA CYS A 190 -3.51 34.20 9.31
C CYS A 190 -3.06 35.45 8.55
N GLN A 191 -3.99 36.29 8.06
CA GLN A 191 -3.65 37.53 7.37
C GLN A 191 -3.33 38.65 8.37
N ASN A 192 -2.42 39.55 8.00
CA ASN A 192 -2.09 40.76 8.76
C ASN A 192 -1.62 40.56 10.22
N GLN A 193 -1.03 39.40 10.52
CA GLN A 193 -0.44 39.16 11.83
C GLN A 193 0.67 40.19 12.14
N GLN A 194 0.84 40.55 13.42
CA GLN A 194 1.91 41.43 13.92
C GLN A 194 2.88 40.68 14.84
N GLY A 195 4.14 41.13 14.94
CA GLY A 195 5.18 40.50 15.77
C GLY A 195 5.97 39.38 15.10
N ASN A 196 6.93 38.81 15.85
CA ASN A 196 7.91 37.84 15.34
C ASN A 196 7.37 36.40 15.25
N LEU A 197 6.25 36.11 15.92
CA LEU A 197 5.57 34.82 15.84
C LEU A 197 4.43 34.89 14.83
N ARG A 198 4.44 33.97 13.86
CA ARG A 198 3.49 33.92 12.74
C ARG A 198 2.87 32.53 12.65
N ARG A 199 1.61 32.47 12.22
CA ARG A 199 0.89 31.25 11.88
C ARG A 199 0.62 31.19 10.38
N GLY A 200 0.61 29.99 9.82
CA GLY A 200 0.29 29.76 8.42
C GLY A 200 -0.68 28.60 8.28
N VAL A 201 -1.47 28.64 7.22
CA VAL A 201 -2.33 27.52 6.78
C VAL A 201 -1.91 27.14 5.37
N GLY A 202 -1.95 25.84 5.08
CA GLY A 202 -1.55 25.30 3.79
C GLY A 202 -2.41 24.09 3.44
N VAL A 203 -2.47 23.80 2.15
CA VAL A 203 -3.18 22.65 1.60
C VAL A 203 -2.26 21.98 0.59
N ALA A 204 -2.26 20.65 0.56
CA ALA A 204 -1.55 19.89 -0.45
C ALA A 204 -2.38 18.68 -0.88
N CYS A 205 -2.26 18.34 -2.16
CA CYS A 205 -2.88 17.14 -2.72
C CYS A 205 -1.85 16.01 -2.84
N PHE A 206 -2.29 14.77 -2.61
CA PHE A 206 -1.45 13.60 -2.83
C PHE A 206 -2.26 12.53 -3.55
N SER A 207 -1.68 11.98 -4.62
CA SER A 207 -2.22 10.82 -5.34
C SER A 207 -1.20 9.69 -5.26
N TYR A 208 -1.71 8.47 -5.09
CA TYR A 208 -0.88 7.29 -4.99
C TYR A 208 -1.46 6.15 -5.81
N THR A 209 -0.68 5.65 -6.76
CA THR A 209 -1.04 4.41 -7.45
C THR A 209 -0.68 3.22 -6.59
N SER A 210 -1.64 2.33 -6.41
CA SER A 210 -1.49 1.21 -5.50
C SER A 210 -0.99 -0.07 -6.21
N ASN A 211 -0.79 -0.07 -7.53
CA ASN A 211 -0.34 -1.25 -8.28
C ASN A 211 1.12 -1.13 -8.76
N THR A 212 1.71 -2.28 -9.13
CA THR A 212 3.05 -2.41 -9.72
C THR A 212 3.05 -2.66 -11.23
N TRP A 213 1.89 -2.70 -11.88
CA TRP A 213 1.77 -2.93 -13.33
C TRP A 213 2.21 -1.70 -14.15
N PRO A 214 3.04 -1.85 -15.20
CA PRO A 214 3.45 -3.08 -15.89
C PRO A 214 4.75 -3.72 -15.40
N VAL A 215 5.43 -3.12 -14.42
CA VAL A 215 6.75 -3.58 -13.94
C VAL A 215 6.68 -4.97 -13.30
N GLY A 216 5.52 -5.35 -12.75
CA GLY A 216 5.31 -6.69 -12.22
C GLY A 216 3.84 -7.12 -12.23
N VAL A 217 3.64 -8.42 -12.44
CA VAL A 217 2.37 -9.09 -12.17
C VAL A 217 2.23 -9.29 -10.67
N GLU A 218 1.05 -8.93 -10.15
CA GLU A 218 0.74 -9.03 -8.74
C GLU A 218 0.00 -10.33 -8.46
N ILE A 219 0.61 -11.18 -7.64
CA ILE A 219 0.10 -12.52 -7.32
C ILE A 219 -0.06 -12.61 -5.81
N ALA A 220 -1.21 -13.11 -5.36
CA ALA A 220 -1.46 -13.44 -3.97
C ALA A 220 -2.06 -14.84 -3.85
N GLY A 221 -1.81 -15.47 -2.71
CA GLY A 221 -2.35 -16.77 -2.36
C GLY A 221 -2.73 -16.82 -0.89
N ALA A 222 -3.82 -17.51 -0.60
CA ALA A 222 -4.27 -17.81 0.75
C ALA A 222 -4.63 -19.30 0.84
N ARG A 223 -4.38 -19.91 2.00
CA ARG A 223 -4.77 -21.28 2.31
C ARG A 223 -5.61 -21.27 3.58
N LEU A 224 -6.77 -21.91 3.50
CA LEU A 224 -7.67 -22.11 4.63
C LEU A 224 -7.65 -23.59 5.02
N LEU A 225 -7.55 -23.85 6.31
CA LEU A 225 -7.59 -25.18 6.91
C LEU A 225 -8.68 -25.19 7.97
N MET A 226 -9.74 -25.97 7.73
CA MET A 226 -10.79 -26.19 8.71
C MET A 226 -10.48 -27.46 9.50
N ASN A 227 -10.36 -27.31 10.80
CA ASN A 227 -10.11 -28.40 11.73
C ASN A 227 -11.42 -29.10 12.12
N GLN A 228 -11.33 -30.31 12.66
CA GLN A 228 -12.49 -31.10 13.08
C GLN A 228 -13.26 -30.47 14.26
N ASP A 229 -12.57 -29.67 15.08
CA ASP A 229 -13.17 -28.89 16.18
C ASP A 229 -13.93 -27.65 15.69
N GLY A 230 -13.99 -27.42 14.38
CA GLY A 230 -14.64 -26.26 13.77
C GLY A 230 -13.79 -24.98 13.79
N THR A 231 -12.53 -25.05 14.22
CA THR A 231 -11.60 -23.91 14.12
C THR A 231 -11.06 -23.77 12.69
N ILE A 232 -10.81 -22.51 12.28
CA ILE A 232 -10.32 -22.21 10.94
C ILE A 232 -8.94 -21.54 11.04
N ASN A 233 -7.93 -22.17 10.45
CA ASN A 233 -6.60 -21.59 10.29
C ASN A 233 -6.47 -20.93 8.93
N VAL A 234 -6.05 -19.66 8.95
CA VAL A 234 -5.84 -18.84 7.75
C VAL A 234 -4.35 -18.63 7.55
N GLN A 235 -3.84 -19.04 6.40
CA GLN A 235 -2.45 -18.82 6.00
C GLN A 235 -2.43 -17.88 4.79
N SER A 236 -1.81 -16.73 4.95
CA SER A 236 -1.68 -15.72 3.89
C SER A 236 -0.23 -15.43 3.57
N GLY A 237 0.02 -15.06 2.31
CA GLY A 237 1.31 -14.54 1.85
C GLY A 237 1.65 -13.16 2.42
N ALA A 238 0.73 -12.43 3.05
CA ALA A 238 1.03 -11.16 3.71
C ALA A 238 1.81 -11.37 5.03
N THR A 239 2.47 -10.31 5.52
CA THR A 239 3.13 -10.29 6.84
C THR A 239 2.54 -9.12 7.60
N GLU A 240 2.16 -9.36 8.84
CA GLU A 240 1.77 -8.33 9.78
C GLU A 240 2.98 -7.53 10.23
N ILE A 241 2.91 -6.22 10.00
CA ILE A 241 3.95 -5.25 10.35
C ILE A 241 3.37 -4.05 11.12
N GLY A 242 2.15 -4.20 11.64
CA GLY A 242 1.36 -3.17 12.35
C GLY A 242 0.23 -2.56 11.52
N GLN A 243 -0.01 -3.04 10.30
CA GLN A 243 -1.10 -2.56 9.43
C GLN A 243 -2.45 -3.24 9.68
N GLY A 244 -2.48 -4.32 10.48
CA GLY A 244 -3.72 -5.03 10.83
C GLY A 244 -4.23 -5.97 9.74
N ALA A 245 -3.34 -6.48 8.88
CA ALA A 245 -3.68 -7.45 7.85
C ALA A 245 -4.29 -8.72 8.45
N ASP A 246 -3.75 -9.19 9.57
CA ASP A 246 -4.22 -10.42 10.22
C ASP A 246 -5.66 -10.28 10.72
N THR A 247 -5.96 -9.13 11.32
CA THR A 247 -7.30 -8.79 11.81
C THR A 247 -8.30 -8.75 10.66
N VAL A 248 -7.97 -8.05 9.58
CA VAL A 248 -8.85 -7.92 8.41
C VAL A 248 -9.09 -9.28 7.76
N PHE A 249 -8.06 -10.11 7.58
CA PHE A 249 -8.26 -11.43 6.99
C PHE A 249 -9.10 -12.34 7.88
N SER A 250 -8.90 -12.33 9.20
CA SER A 250 -9.76 -13.08 10.12
C SER A 250 -11.22 -12.61 10.06
N GLN A 251 -11.46 -11.30 10.00
CA GLN A 251 -12.81 -10.74 9.86
C GLN A 251 -13.46 -11.17 8.54
N MET A 252 -12.73 -11.09 7.43
CA MET A 252 -13.22 -11.53 6.12
C MET A 252 -13.58 -13.01 6.10
N VAL A 253 -12.73 -13.87 6.68
CA VAL A 253 -13.00 -15.32 6.74
C VAL A 253 -14.22 -15.61 7.59
N ALA A 254 -14.32 -14.95 8.76
CA ALA A 254 -15.46 -15.10 9.66
C ALA A 254 -16.77 -14.69 8.99
N GLU A 255 -16.79 -13.52 8.35
CA GLU A 255 -17.96 -13.01 7.61
C GLU A 255 -18.33 -13.93 6.44
N THR A 256 -17.34 -14.37 5.64
CA THR A 256 -17.62 -15.19 4.46
C THR A 256 -18.12 -16.59 4.83
N VAL A 257 -17.57 -17.20 5.89
CA VAL A 257 -17.93 -18.56 6.33
C VAL A 257 -19.16 -18.54 7.25
N GLY A 258 -19.55 -17.38 7.79
CA GLY A 258 -20.70 -17.24 8.70
C GLY A 258 -20.41 -17.72 10.12
N VAL A 259 -19.15 -17.66 10.57
CA VAL A 259 -18.73 -18.06 11.92
C VAL A 259 -18.38 -16.84 12.77
N SER A 260 -18.51 -16.94 14.09
CA SER A 260 -18.06 -15.87 14.98
C SER A 260 -16.54 -15.70 14.92
N GLY A 261 -16.06 -14.45 14.91
CA GLY A 261 -14.64 -14.11 14.75
C GLY A 261 -13.69 -14.73 15.79
N GLN A 262 -14.23 -15.22 16.92
CA GLN A 262 -13.46 -15.92 17.96
C GLN A 262 -13.00 -17.33 17.56
N ARG A 263 -13.56 -17.98 16.52
CA ARG A 263 -13.20 -19.35 16.09
C ARG A 263 -12.09 -19.41 15.04
N CYS A 264 -11.44 -18.28 14.74
CA CYS A 264 -10.40 -18.17 13.72
C CYS A 264 -9.03 -17.88 14.37
N PRO A 265 -8.31 -18.88 14.93
CA PRO A 265 -7.00 -18.66 15.51
C PRO A 265 -5.97 -18.19 14.46
N ARG A 266 -5.12 -17.25 14.87
CA ARG A 266 -4.06 -16.65 14.03
C ARG A 266 -2.80 -17.50 14.09
N ASN A 267 -2.52 -18.28 13.05
CA ASN A 267 -1.30 -19.08 12.96
C ASN A 267 -0.48 -18.71 11.72
N PHE A 268 0.73 -18.20 11.94
CA PHE A 268 1.67 -17.77 10.90
C PHE A 268 2.84 -18.74 10.78
N ASP A 269 3.00 -19.38 9.61
CA ASP A 269 4.17 -20.21 9.28
C ASP A 269 4.60 -19.97 7.82
N THR A 270 5.90 -19.82 7.59
CA THR A 270 6.51 -19.65 6.26
C THR A 270 6.70 -20.98 5.52
N ARG A 271 6.72 -22.13 6.23
CA ARG A 271 6.91 -23.48 5.64
C ARG A 271 5.85 -23.90 4.63
N HIS A 272 4.67 -23.29 4.69
CA HIS A 272 3.53 -23.63 3.84
C HIS A 272 3.29 -22.65 2.69
N ARG A 273 4.19 -21.66 2.49
CA ARG A 273 4.10 -20.68 1.40
C ARG A 273 4.78 -21.26 0.15
N ARG A 274 4.02 -21.59 -0.90
CA ARG A 274 4.62 -21.94 -2.20
C ARG A 274 5.24 -20.67 -2.81
N TYR A 275 6.58 -20.69 -2.96
CA TYR A 275 7.41 -19.79 -3.76
C TYR A 275 6.81 -18.41 -4.05
N THR A 276 7.05 -17.44 -3.16
CA THR A 276 6.94 -16.02 -3.51
C THR A 276 8.23 -15.31 -3.09
N ILE A 277 9.28 -15.47 -3.90
CA ILE A 277 10.53 -14.70 -3.80
C ILE A 277 10.27 -13.32 -4.42
N ARG A 278 9.36 -12.52 -3.84
CA ARG A 278 9.18 -11.11 -4.24
C ARG A 278 9.13 -10.20 -3.01
N PRO A 279 9.98 -9.16 -2.94
CA PRO A 279 9.88 -8.11 -1.94
C PRO A 279 8.52 -7.41 -2.03
N ARG A 280 7.88 -7.15 -0.88
CA ARG A 280 6.47 -6.76 -0.79
C ARG A 280 6.31 -5.24 -0.79
N ARG A 281 5.77 -4.72 -1.89
CA ARG A 281 6.04 -3.34 -2.33
C ARG A 281 4.97 -2.30 -2.00
N ILE A 282 3.71 -2.66 -1.72
CA ILE A 282 2.59 -1.68 -1.72
C ILE A 282 1.44 -2.08 -0.77
N CYS A 283 0.64 -1.09 -0.33
CA CYS A 283 -0.67 -1.26 0.34
C CYS A 283 -1.57 -2.33 -0.29
N LEU A 284 -1.38 -2.68 -1.56
CA LEU A 284 -2.17 -3.69 -2.27
C LEU A 284 -1.96 -5.14 -1.82
N THR A 285 -0.93 -5.43 -1.01
CA THR A 285 -0.75 -6.79 -0.50
C THR A 285 -1.93 -7.26 0.33
N SER A 286 -2.62 -6.34 1.04
CA SER A 286 -3.86 -6.69 1.73
C SER A 286 -4.95 -7.01 0.72
N GLU A 287 -5.24 -6.13 -0.24
CA GLU A 287 -6.35 -6.30 -1.19
C GLU A 287 -6.26 -7.59 -2.03
N LEU A 288 -5.08 -7.92 -2.55
CA LEU A 288 -4.91 -9.15 -3.32
C LEU A 288 -5.02 -10.41 -2.45
N CYS A 289 -4.49 -10.35 -1.23
CA CYS A 289 -4.69 -11.42 -0.26
C CYS A 289 -6.15 -11.52 0.19
N CYS A 290 -6.89 -10.40 0.27
CA CYS A 290 -8.33 -10.37 0.53
C CYS A 290 -9.08 -11.14 -0.58
N ARG A 291 -8.77 -10.87 -1.86
CA ARG A 291 -9.38 -11.60 -2.99
C ARG A 291 -9.02 -13.09 -2.98
N ALA A 292 -7.76 -13.43 -2.71
CA ALA A 292 -7.33 -14.83 -2.59
C ALA A 292 -8.03 -15.54 -1.42
N CYS A 293 -8.21 -14.84 -0.30
CA CYS A 293 -8.91 -15.34 0.87
C CYS A 293 -10.39 -15.60 0.57
N ALA A 294 -11.08 -14.64 -0.05
CA ALA A 294 -12.47 -14.77 -0.47
C ALA A 294 -12.67 -15.95 -1.45
N ALA A 295 -11.78 -16.11 -2.43
CA ALA A 295 -11.83 -17.24 -3.36
C ALA A 295 -11.67 -18.60 -2.65
N GLN A 296 -10.78 -18.67 -1.66
CA GLN A 296 -10.58 -19.87 -0.86
C GLN A 296 -11.79 -20.16 0.05
N CYS A 297 -12.39 -19.14 0.67
CA CYS A 297 -13.62 -19.28 1.46
C CYS A 297 -14.76 -19.84 0.60
N GLY A 298 -14.97 -19.30 -0.61
CA GLY A 298 -15.99 -19.81 -1.53
C GLY A 298 -15.79 -21.28 -1.91
N THR A 299 -14.53 -21.73 -1.98
CA THR A 299 -14.22 -23.15 -2.25
C THR A 299 -14.56 -24.04 -1.06
N VAL A 300 -14.30 -23.59 0.18
CA VAL A 300 -14.66 -24.30 1.40
C VAL A 300 -16.18 -24.43 1.54
N ILE A 301 -16.92 -23.32 1.34
CA ILE A 301 -18.39 -23.32 1.43
C ILE A 301 -19.01 -24.28 0.41
N LYS A 302 -18.51 -24.31 -0.83
CA LYS A 302 -18.99 -25.27 -1.85
C LYS A 302 -18.78 -26.72 -1.42
N ARG A 303 -17.64 -27.04 -0.81
CA ARG A 303 -17.32 -28.40 -0.32
C ARG A 303 -18.20 -28.79 0.87
N GLU A 304 -18.40 -27.89 1.82
CA GLU A 304 -19.24 -28.16 2.99
C GLU A 304 -20.72 -28.20 2.65
N ASN A 305 -21.21 -27.36 1.73
CA ASN A 305 -22.59 -27.50 1.22
C ASN A 305 -22.80 -28.84 0.51
N HIS A 306 -21.80 -29.34 -0.20
CA HIS A 306 -21.88 -30.68 -0.80
C HIS A 306 -21.89 -31.80 0.25
N ARG A 307 -21.13 -31.65 1.35
CA ARG A 307 -21.15 -32.59 2.48
C ARG A 307 -22.45 -32.54 3.26
N SER A 308 -22.95 -31.35 3.57
CA SER A 308 -24.23 -31.12 4.24
C SER A 308 -25.41 -31.71 3.46
N ARG A 309 -25.44 -31.52 2.13
CA ARG A 309 -26.43 -32.16 1.25
C ARG A 309 -26.33 -33.69 1.23
N ARG A 310 -25.12 -34.25 1.32
CA ARG A 310 -24.94 -35.71 1.45
C ARG A 310 -25.39 -36.23 2.80
N SER A 311 -25.05 -35.54 3.90
CA SER A 311 -25.50 -35.93 5.24
C SER A 311 -27.02 -35.85 5.39
N HIS A 312 -27.66 -34.82 4.82
CA HIS A 312 -29.13 -34.72 4.74
C HIS A 312 -29.74 -35.83 3.88
N ALA A 313 -29.09 -36.22 2.77
CA ALA A 313 -29.58 -37.34 1.95
C ALA A 313 -29.49 -38.68 2.70
N THR A 314 -28.42 -38.92 3.49
CA THR A 314 -28.30 -40.12 4.34
C THR A 314 -29.28 -40.13 5.52
N SER A 315 -29.57 -38.97 6.14
CA SER A 315 -30.53 -38.92 7.25
C SER A 315 -31.98 -39.12 6.78
N VAL A 316 -32.33 -38.68 5.57
CA VAL A 316 -33.66 -38.92 4.98
C VAL A 316 -33.84 -40.37 4.54
N SER A 317 -32.77 -41.08 4.16
CA SER A 317 -32.85 -42.52 3.85
C SER A 317 -32.94 -43.43 5.10
N ASP A 318 -32.47 -42.97 6.27
CA ASP A 318 -32.56 -43.74 7.52
C ASP A 318 -33.95 -43.63 8.20
N GLU A 319 -34.76 -42.62 7.88
CA GLU A 319 -36.14 -42.46 8.40
C GLU A 319 -37.20 -43.27 7.63
N SER A 320 -36.83 -43.93 6.52
CA SER A 320 -37.78 -44.63 5.64
C SER A 320 -37.83 -46.17 5.77
N ASP A 321 -37.23 -46.76 6.81
CA ASP A 321 -37.25 -48.22 7.03
C ASP A 321 -38.18 -48.61 8.21
N PRO A 322 -39.39 -49.15 7.97
CA PRO A 322 -40.40 -49.37 9.00
C PRO A 322 -40.21 -50.65 9.84
N ASP A 323 -39.10 -51.38 9.73
CA ASP A 323 -39.01 -52.76 10.26
C ASP A 323 -38.07 -53.00 11.47
N LYS A 324 -37.82 -51.98 12.31
CA LYS A 324 -37.09 -52.17 13.59
C LYS A 324 -38.04 -52.29 14.78
N ARG A 325 -38.50 -53.52 15.07
CA ARG A 325 -39.16 -53.87 16.36
C ARG A 325 -38.18 -53.79 17.53
N PRO A 326 -38.62 -53.42 18.75
CA PRO A 326 -37.76 -53.40 19.93
C PRO A 326 -37.62 -54.83 20.52
N TYR A 327 -36.38 -55.25 20.76
CA TYR A 327 -36.08 -56.44 21.56
C TYR A 327 -36.34 -56.13 23.05
N ARG A 328 -37.16 -56.96 23.72
CA ARG A 328 -37.40 -56.93 25.17
C ARG A 328 -36.17 -57.43 25.93
N ALA A 329 -35.91 -56.79 27.06
CA ALA A 329 -34.91 -57.17 28.06
C ALA A 329 -35.25 -58.49 28.76
N GLY A 330 -34.20 -59.27 29.06
CA GLY A 330 -34.14 -60.26 30.13
C GLY A 330 -33.15 -59.80 31.19
#